data_AF-B6EBT6-F1
#
_entry.id   AF-B6EBT6-F1
#
_cell.length_a   1.000
_cell.length_b   1.000
_cell.length_c   1.000
_cell.angle_alpha   90.00
_cell.angle_beta   90.00
_cell.angle_gamma   90.00
#
_symmetry.space_group_name_H-M   'P 1'
#
loop_
_entity.id
_entity.type
_entity.pdbx_description
1 polymer ?
#
loop_
_entity_poly.entity_id
_entity_poly.type
_entity_poly.pdbx_seq_one_letter_code
_entity_poly.pdbx_strand_id
1 'polypeptide(L)'
;MYLSVLSLLLSIFTKISIDLYAGALFVHICLGWNFYLSTCLMLVITALYTIAGGLAAVIYTDALQTLIMVVGAVILTVKAFQQIGGYEQLAAAYAQAIPSKTISNTTCHLPRADAMHMFRDPATGDLPWTGMTFGLTIMATWYWCTDQVIVQRSLSARD
;
A
#
# COMPACT_ATOMS: atom_id res chain seq x y z
N MET A 1 12.68 11.03 23.44
CA MET A 1 13.98 10.33 23.27
C MET A 1 13.77 8.82 23.20
N TYR A 2 13.59 8.10 24.32
CA TYR A 2 13.44 6.62 24.32
C TYR A 2 12.30 6.11 23.42
N LEU A 3 11.08 6.64 23.58
CA LEU A 3 9.92 6.27 22.75
C LEU A 3 10.10 6.61 21.27
N SER A 4 10.79 7.70 20.95
CA SER A 4 11.04 8.16 19.58
C SER A 4 12.09 7.28 18.86
N VAL A 5 13.12 6.84 19.58
CA VAL A 5 14.11 5.89 19.06
C VAL A 5 13.46 4.52 18.85
N LEU A 6 12.67 4.06 19.82
CA LEU A 6 11.92 2.81 19.71
C LEU A 6 10.95 2.83 18.52
N SER A 7 10.19 3.92 18.33
CA SER A 7 9.26 4.03 17.20
C SER A 7 9.98 4.08 15.85
N LEU A 8 11.13 4.75 15.76
CA LEU A 8 11.97 4.73 14.56
C LEU A 8 12.48 3.33 14.23
N LEU A 9 13.00 2.60 15.23
CA LEU A 9 13.46 1.22 15.04
C LEU A 9 12.31 0.30 14.60
N LEU A 10 11.16 0.36 15.26
CA LEU A 10 9.99 -0.43 14.88
C LEU A 10 9.50 -0.08 13.47
N SER A 11 9.47 1.19 13.10
CA SER A 11 9.12 1.63 11.75
C SER A 11 10.11 1.11 10.72
N ILE A 12 11.42 1.14 10.99
CA ILE A 12 12.45 0.58 10.09
C ILE A 12 12.22 -0.92 9.90
N PHE A 13 12.17 -1.70 10.98
CA PHE A 13 12.06 -3.16 10.87
C PHE A 13 10.72 -3.61 10.30
N THR A 14 9.64 -2.87 10.52
CA THR A 14 8.32 -3.27 10.05
C THR A 14 8.06 -2.74 8.63
N LYS A 15 8.15 -1.41 8.43
CA LYS A 15 7.76 -0.79 7.16
C LYS A 15 8.74 -1.13 6.04
N ILE A 16 10.04 -0.92 6.27
CA ILE A 16 11.05 -1.17 5.23
C ILE A 16 11.08 -2.65 4.83
N SER A 17 10.89 -3.57 5.78
CA SER A 17 10.84 -5.01 5.47
C SER A 17 9.63 -5.35 4.60
N ILE A 18 8.46 -4.76 4.86
CA ILE A 18 7.25 -4.98 4.04
C ILE A 18 7.46 -4.40 2.63
N ASP A 19 8.02 -3.19 2.53
CA ASP A 19 8.28 -2.54 1.25
C ASP A 19 9.32 -3.30 0.41
N LEU A 20 10.40 -3.75 1.05
CA LEU A 20 11.43 -4.57 0.40
C LEU A 20 10.85 -5.91 -0.05
N TYR A 21 10.03 -6.56 0.77
CA TYR A 21 9.37 -7.80 0.42
C TYR A 21 8.44 -7.63 -0.79
N ALA A 22 7.61 -6.59 -0.79
CA ALA A 22 6.72 -6.28 -1.91
C ALA A 22 7.51 -5.99 -3.20
N GLY A 23 8.60 -5.22 -3.09
CA GLY A 23 9.49 -4.94 -4.22
C GLY A 23 10.20 -6.17 -4.78
N ALA A 24 10.76 -7.02 -3.90
CA ALA A 24 11.41 -8.26 -4.31
C ALA A 24 10.43 -9.26 -4.93
N LEU A 25 9.21 -9.35 -4.39
CA LEU A 25 8.14 -10.17 -4.94
C LEU A 25 7.74 -9.71 -6.34
N PHE A 26 7.64 -8.39 -6.56
CA PHE A 26 7.36 -7.84 -7.88
C PHE A 26 8.42 -8.25 -8.91
N VAL A 27 9.71 -8.06 -8.58
CA VAL A 27 10.84 -8.46 -9.45
C VAL A 27 10.81 -9.97 -9.70
N HIS A 28 10.56 -10.78 -8.67
CA HIS A 28 10.42 -12.23 -8.79
C HIS A 28 9.30 -12.64 -9.76
N ILE A 29 8.12 -12.03 -9.66
CA ILE A 29 6.97 -12.36 -10.51
C ILE A 29 7.18 -11.88 -11.95
N CYS A 30 7.76 -10.69 -12.16
CA CYS A 30 7.94 -10.12 -13.49
C CYS A 30 9.11 -10.74 -14.27
N LEU A 31 10.23 -11.04 -13.60
CA LEU A 31 11.47 -11.52 -14.25
C LEU A 31 11.73 -13.02 -14.02
N GLY A 32 11.00 -13.66 -13.11
CA GLY A 32 11.18 -15.08 -12.77
C GLY A 32 12.48 -15.38 -12.01
N TRP A 33 13.19 -14.35 -11.52
CA TRP A 33 14.48 -14.50 -10.85
C TRP A 33 14.35 -15.06 -9.44
N ASN A 34 15.40 -15.67 -8.89
CA ASN A 34 15.38 -16.17 -7.52
C ASN A 34 15.03 -15.05 -6.53
N PHE A 35 14.13 -15.32 -5.58
CA PHE A 35 13.68 -14.33 -4.59
C PHE A 35 14.83 -13.67 -3.81
N TYR A 36 15.87 -14.43 -3.43
CA TYR A 36 17.04 -13.90 -2.73
C TYR A 36 17.87 -12.97 -3.62
N LEU A 37 17.99 -13.28 -4.91
CA LEU A 37 18.67 -12.43 -5.89
C LEU A 37 17.90 -11.11 -6.07
N SER A 38 16.58 -11.19 -6.23
CA SER A 38 15.69 -10.01 -6.34
C SER A 38 15.80 -9.09 -5.13
N THR A 39 15.79 -9.66 -3.91
CA THR A 39 15.95 -8.89 -2.67
C THR A 39 17.31 -8.20 -2.59
N CYS A 40 18.40 -8.91 -2.89
CA CYS A 40 19.75 -8.35 -2.86
C CYS A 40 19.90 -7.21 -3.87
N LEU A 41 19.42 -7.41 -5.10
CA LEU A 41 19.46 -6.40 -6.15
C LEU A 41 18.65 -5.15 -5.79
N MET A 42 17.44 -5.33 -5.24
CA MET A 42 16.60 -4.22 -4.79
C MET A 42 17.27 -3.41 -3.67
N LEU A 43 17.89 -4.09 -2.70
CA LEU A 43 18.65 -3.44 -1.62
C LEU A 43 19.84 -2.64 -2.16
N VAL A 44 20.64 -3.23 -3.05
CA VAL A 44 21.85 -2.59 -3.61
C VAL A 44 21.47 -1.35 -4.42
N ILE A 45 20.49 -1.46 -5.32
CA ILE A 45 20.05 -0.31 -6.13
C ILE A 45 19.51 0.80 -5.21
N THR A 46 18.67 0.44 -4.24
CA THR A 46 18.09 1.38 -3.28
C THR A 46 19.16 2.11 -2.47
N ALA A 47 20.15 1.36 -1.96
CA ALA A 47 21.26 1.93 -1.21
C ALA A 47 22.11 2.86 -2.07
N LEU A 48 22.43 2.47 -3.31
CA LEU A 48 23.29 3.25 -4.21
C LEU A 48 22.69 4.62 -4.52
N TYR A 49 21.43 4.70 -4.97
CA TYR A 49 20.84 6.00 -5.30
C TYR A 49 20.57 6.85 -4.05
N THR A 50 20.29 6.22 -2.90
CA THR A 50 20.09 6.93 -1.63
C THR A 50 21.39 7.57 -1.14
N ILE A 51 22.50 6.83 -1.19
CA ILE A 51 23.83 7.32 -0.77
C ILE A 51 24.34 8.40 -1.74
N ALA A 52 24.19 8.19 -3.05
CA ALA A 52 24.69 9.12 -4.06
C ALA A 52 23.93 10.46 -4.09
N GLY A 53 22.61 10.43 -3.84
CA GLY A 53 21.75 11.60 -4.04
C GLY A 53 21.37 12.37 -2.77
N GLY A 54 21.46 11.76 -1.59
CA GLY A 54 21.00 12.37 -0.34
C GLY A 54 19.49 12.62 -0.29
N LEU A 55 19.03 13.36 0.73
CA LEU A 55 17.60 13.57 1.00
C LEU A 55 16.86 14.25 -0.16
N ALA A 56 17.50 15.23 -0.82
CA ALA A 56 16.88 15.99 -1.92
C ALA A 56 16.59 15.10 -3.14
N ALA A 57 17.57 14.27 -3.56
CA ALA A 57 17.36 13.36 -4.68
C ALA A 57 16.26 12.32 -4.39
N VAL A 58 16.17 11.86 -3.14
CA VAL A 58 15.09 10.95 -2.71
C VAL A 58 13.72 11.63 -2.85
N ILE A 59 13.59 12.90 -2.46
CA ILE A 59 12.32 13.63 -2.59
C ILE A 59 11.93 13.82 -4.06
N TYR A 60 12.87 14.20 -4.93
CA TYR A 60 12.58 14.37 -6.36
C TYR A 60 12.19 13.05 -7.04
N THR A 61 12.86 11.95 -6.69
CA THR A 61 12.53 10.63 -7.24
C THR A 61 11.19 10.11 -6.73
N ASP A 62 10.86 10.35 -5.46
CA ASP A 62 9.54 10.02 -4.87
C ASP A 62 8.39 10.79 -5.55
N ALA A 63 8.61 12.08 -5.83
CA ALA A 63 7.63 12.91 -6.56
C ALA A 63 7.39 12.40 -7.99
N LEU A 64 8.46 12.07 -8.73
CA LEU A 64 8.35 11.50 -10.07
C LEU A 64 7.65 10.13 -10.04
N GLN A 65 8.02 9.26 -9.09
CA GLN A 65 7.41 7.95 -8.92
C GLN A 65 5.92 8.05 -8.63
N THR A 66 5.51 8.99 -7.77
CA THR A 66 4.10 9.26 -7.48
C THR A 66 3.33 9.63 -8.75
N LEU A 67 3.89 10.51 -9.59
CA LEU A 67 3.27 10.89 -10.87
C LEU A 67 3.10 9.68 -11.80
N ILE A 68 4.14 8.87 -11.95
CA ILE A 68 4.12 7.65 -12.79
C ILE A 68 3.05 6.67 -12.28
N MET A 69 2.97 6.44 -10.97
CA MET A 69 1.99 5.55 -10.36
C MET A 69 0.55 6.04 -10.55
N VAL A 70 0.31 7.35 -10.40
CA VAL A 70 -1.03 7.94 -10.61
C VAL A 70 -1.46 7.78 -12.06
N VAL A 71 -0.59 8.11 -13.02
CA VAL A 71 -0.89 7.95 -14.45
C VAL A 71 -1.17 6.47 -14.78
N GLY A 72 -0.33 5.55 -14.29
CA GLY A 72 -0.53 4.11 -14.45
C GLY A 72 -1.86 3.63 -13.88
N ALA A 73 -2.23 4.08 -12.68
CA ALA A 73 -3.49 3.73 -12.03
C ALA A 73 -4.70 4.24 -12.83
N VAL A 74 -4.65 5.46 -13.37
CA VAL A 74 -5.73 6.03 -14.20
C VAL A 74 -5.89 5.23 -15.49
N ILE A 75 -4.79 4.94 -16.20
CA ILE A 75 -4.83 4.14 -17.44
C ILE A 75 -5.39 2.75 -17.18
N LEU A 76 -4.91 2.09 -16.12
CA LEU A 76 -5.38 0.75 -15.72
C LEU A 76 -6.87 0.77 -15.40
N THR A 77 -7.33 1.77 -14.65
CA THR A 77 -8.75 1.93 -14.30
C THR A 77 -9.61 2.07 -15.54
N VAL A 78 -9.24 2.95 -16.48
CA VAL A 78 -9.99 3.13 -17.74
C VAL A 78 -10.05 1.84 -18.54
N LYS A 79 -8.91 1.14 -18.70
CA LYS A 79 -8.86 -0.14 -19.42
C LYS A 79 -9.67 -1.24 -18.75
N ALA A 80 -9.65 -1.32 -17.42
CA ALA A 80 -10.45 -2.26 -16.65
C ALA A 80 -11.95 -2.01 -16.86
N PHE A 81 -12.42 -0.77 -16.75
CA PHE A 81 -13.82 -0.43 -17.00
C PHE A 81 -14.26 -0.70 -18.44
N GLN A 82 -13.38 -0.48 -19.43
CA GLN A 82 -13.64 -0.83 -20.83
C GLN A 82 -13.82 -2.33 -21.04
N GLN A 83 -13.02 -3.17 -20.36
CA GLN A 83 -13.13 -4.63 -20.46
C GLN A 83 -14.33 -5.20 -19.71
N ILE A 84 -14.69 -4.60 -18.57
CA ILE A 84 -15.78 -5.07 -17.71
C ILE A 84 -17.15 -4.64 -18.27
N GLY A 85 -17.21 -3.50 -18.97
CA GLY A 85 -18.44 -3.01 -19.63
C GLY A 85 -19.26 -2.02 -18.80
N GLY A 86 -18.69 -1.46 -17.73
CA GLY A 86 -19.34 -0.44 -16.88
C GLY A 86 -19.45 -0.84 -15.41
N TYR A 87 -20.08 0.03 -14.60
CA TYR A 87 -20.22 -0.17 -13.16
C TYR A 87 -21.20 -1.29 -12.78
N GLU A 88 -22.31 -1.43 -13.51
CA GLU A 88 -23.30 -2.49 -13.22
C GLU A 88 -22.69 -3.88 -13.45
N GLN A 89 -21.94 -4.04 -14.54
CA GLN A 89 -21.21 -5.26 -14.86
C GLN A 89 -20.08 -5.50 -13.87
N LEU A 90 -19.43 -4.45 -13.36
CA LEU A 90 -18.44 -4.58 -12.28
C LEU A 90 -19.08 -5.15 -11.02
N ALA A 91 -20.25 -4.64 -10.60
CA ALA A 91 -20.95 -5.15 -9.42
C ALA A 91 -21.37 -6.62 -9.60
N ALA A 92 -21.89 -6.97 -10.77
CA ALA A 92 -22.27 -8.34 -11.10
C ALA A 92 -21.06 -9.29 -11.16
N ALA A 93 -19.95 -8.87 -11.80
CA ALA A 93 -18.73 -9.65 -11.91
C ALA A 93 -18.05 -9.83 -10.55
N TYR A 94 -18.03 -8.78 -9.72
CA TYR A 94 -17.48 -8.85 -8.36
C TYR A 94 -18.22 -9.87 -7.51
N ALA A 95 -19.55 -9.94 -7.59
CA ALA A 95 -20.35 -10.94 -6.87
C ALA A 95 -20.04 -12.39 -7.27
N GLN A 96 -19.40 -12.61 -8.43
CA GLN A 96 -19.00 -13.94 -8.93
C GLN A 96 -17.48 -14.18 -8.84
N ALA A 97 -16.70 -13.22 -8.32
CA ALA A 97 -15.25 -13.27 -8.29
C ALA A 97 -14.74 -14.16 -7.15
N ILE A 98 -14.81 -15.49 -7.34
CA ILE A 98 -14.26 -16.47 -6.41
C ILE A 98 -12.89 -16.95 -6.92
N PRO A 99 -11.80 -16.84 -6.13
CA PRO A 99 -10.48 -17.26 -6.57
C PRO A 99 -10.40 -18.79 -6.69
N SER A 100 -9.68 -19.28 -7.70
CA SER A 100 -9.51 -20.73 -7.93
C SER A 100 -8.72 -21.46 -6.83
N LYS A 101 -7.98 -20.71 -6.00
CA LYS A 101 -7.30 -21.24 -4.81
C LYS A 101 -7.94 -20.64 -3.57
N THR A 102 -8.58 -21.47 -2.76
CA THR A 102 -9.24 -21.07 -1.52
C THR A 102 -8.58 -21.75 -0.33
N ILE A 103 -8.57 -21.06 0.81
CA ILE A 103 -8.12 -21.60 2.08
C ILE A 103 -9.34 -22.19 2.79
N SER A 104 -9.29 -23.50 3.09
CA SER A 104 -10.36 -24.19 3.81
C SER A 104 -10.64 -23.54 5.16
N ASN A 105 -11.92 -23.43 5.53
CA ASN A 105 -12.40 -22.89 6.81
C ASN A 105 -12.25 -21.36 7.01
N THR A 106 -12.21 -20.59 5.92
CA THR A 106 -12.21 -19.11 5.99
C THR A 106 -13.26 -18.52 5.05
N THR A 107 -13.87 -17.40 5.42
CA THR A 107 -14.82 -16.65 4.57
C THR A 107 -14.15 -15.54 3.75
N CYS A 108 -12.84 -15.32 3.93
CA CYS A 108 -12.10 -14.20 3.34
C CYS A 108 -12.03 -14.21 1.79
N HIS A 109 -12.36 -15.34 1.16
CA HIS A 109 -12.28 -15.52 -0.29
C HIS A 109 -13.64 -15.42 -1.01
N LEU A 110 -14.73 -15.21 -0.26
CA LEU A 110 -16.07 -15.11 -0.82
C LEU A 110 -16.46 -13.62 -0.98
N PRO A 111 -17.00 -13.22 -2.14
CA PRO A 111 -17.50 -11.86 -2.33
C PRO A 111 -18.68 -11.61 -1.39
N ARG A 112 -18.63 -10.50 -0.66
CA ARG A 112 -19.59 -10.18 0.39
C ARG A 112 -20.82 -9.46 -0.18
N ALA A 113 -22.00 -9.73 0.39
CA ALA A 113 -23.26 -9.14 -0.07
C ALA A 113 -23.35 -7.61 0.15
N ASP A 114 -22.68 -7.06 1.17
CA ASP A 114 -22.61 -5.63 1.49
C ASP A 114 -21.31 -4.97 0.96
N ALA A 115 -20.60 -5.60 0.02
CA ALA A 115 -19.33 -5.06 -0.50
C ALA A 115 -19.45 -3.68 -1.14
N MET A 116 -20.64 -3.34 -1.66
CA MET A 116 -20.95 -2.05 -2.28
C MET A 116 -21.48 -1.01 -1.27
N HIS A 117 -21.53 -1.33 0.02
CA HIS A 117 -21.97 -0.40 1.06
C HIS A 117 -20.76 0.28 1.72
N MET A 118 -20.70 1.61 1.61
CA MET A 118 -19.61 2.41 2.18
C MET A 118 -19.61 2.36 3.72
N PHE A 119 -20.78 2.42 4.34
CA PHE A 119 -20.94 2.25 5.79
C PHE A 119 -21.52 0.86 6.07
N ARG A 120 -20.70 0.00 6.69
CA ARG A 120 -21.09 -1.36 7.07
C ARG A 120 -21.80 -1.37 8.41
N ASP A 121 -22.41 -2.50 8.74
CA ASP A 121 -23.12 -2.70 9.99
C ASP A 121 -22.23 -2.38 11.22
N PRO A 122 -22.74 -1.64 12.22
CA PRO A 122 -21.95 -1.20 13.38
C PRO A 122 -21.51 -2.33 14.33
N ALA A 123 -22.16 -3.50 14.33
CA ALA A 123 -21.95 -4.53 15.35
C ALA A 123 -21.48 -5.87 14.77
N THR A 124 -21.96 -6.23 13.58
CA THR A 124 -21.72 -7.54 12.95
C THR A 124 -20.78 -7.47 11.76
N GLY A 125 -20.47 -6.27 11.26
CA GLY A 125 -19.49 -6.08 10.20
C GLY A 125 -18.06 -6.21 10.71
N ASP A 126 -17.20 -6.95 10.00
CA ASP A 126 -15.75 -7.07 10.31
C ASP A 126 -15.04 -5.71 10.32
N LEU A 127 -15.57 -4.75 9.57
CA LEU A 127 -15.13 -3.35 9.52
C LEU A 127 -16.33 -2.46 9.86
N PRO A 128 -16.70 -2.34 11.14
CA PRO A 128 -17.86 -1.55 11.53
C PRO A 128 -17.63 -0.08 11.21
N TRP A 129 -18.67 0.62 10.78
CA TRP A 129 -18.52 2.02 10.35
C TRP A 129 -17.98 2.92 11.46
N THR A 130 -18.34 2.65 12.72
CA THR A 130 -17.85 3.40 13.90
C THR A 130 -16.34 3.23 14.10
N GLY A 131 -15.83 2.02 13.92
CA GLY A 131 -14.39 1.74 13.95
C GLY A 131 -13.66 2.40 12.78
N MET A 132 -14.26 2.37 11.58
CA MET A 132 -13.69 3.07 10.43
C MET A 132 -13.66 4.58 10.61
N THR A 133 -14.73 5.21 11.09
CA THR A 133 -14.79 6.67 11.20
C THR A 133 -13.95 7.19 12.36
N PHE A 134 -14.08 6.61 13.56
CA PHE A 134 -13.37 7.12 14.74
C PHE A 134 -11.97 6.50 14.89
N GLY A 135 -11.85 5.19 14.72
CA GLY A 135 -10.59 4.47 14.87
C GLY A 135 -9.56 4.83 13.80
N LEU A 136 -9.95 4.81 12.52
CA LEU A 136 -9.02 5.17 11.44
C LEU A 136 -8.66 6.65 11.46
N THR A 137 -9.55 7.55 11.89
CA THR A 137 -9.21 8.99 12.00
C THR A 137 -8.14 9.25 13.05
N ILE A 138 -8.22 8.56 14.21
CA ILE A 138 -7.18 8.66 15.25
C ILE A 138 -5.86 8.08 14.73
N MET A 139 -5.90 6.90 14.09
CA MET A 139 -4.71 6.27 13.51
C MET A 139 -4.10 7.12 12.39
N ALA A 140 -4.92 7.72 11.54
CA ALA A 140 -4.47 8.63 10.49
C ALA A 140 -3.80 9.86 11.09
N THR A 141 -4.40 10.48 12.11
CA THR A 141 -3.79 11.61 12.82
C THR A 141 -2.42 11.23 13.39
N TRP A 142 -2.32 10.07 14.04
CA TRP A 142 -1.04 9.60 14.55
C TRP A 142 -0.02 9.38 13.43
N TYR A 143 -0.42 8.72 12.35
CA TYR A 143 0.44 8.45 11.20
C TYR A 143 0.95 9.75 10.55
N TRP A 144 0.07 10.70 10.23
CA TRP A 144 0.45 11.92 9.52
C TRP A 144 1.17 12.95 10.40
N CYS A 145 0.83 13.03 11.69
CA CYS A 145 1.35 14.07 12.58
C CYS A 145 2.49 13.60 13.50
N THR A 146 2.61 12.30 13.76
CA THR A 146 3.59 11.75 14.72
C THR A 146 4.65 10.87 14.07
N ASP A 147 4.42 10.35 12.85
CA ASP A 147 5.45 9.58 12.14
C ASP A 147 6.58 10.50 11.69
N GLN A 148 7.77 10.23 12.23
CA GLN A 148 8.98 11.02 11.99
C GLN A 148 9.36 11.08 10.51
N VAL A 149 9.18 10.00 9.74
CA VAL A 149 9.58 9.99 8.32
C VAL A 149 8.74 10.97 7.51
N ILE A 150 7.47 11.12 7.86
CA ILE A 150 6.53 12.02 7.17
C ILE A 150 6.76 13.46 7.61
N VAL A 151 6.84 13.69 8.93
CA VAL A 151 7.05 15.03 9.49
C VAL A 151 8.39 15.61 9.06
N GLN A 152 9.45 14.80 8.94
CA GLN A 152 10.75 15.28 8.45
C GLN A 152 10.70 15.75 7.00
N ARG A 153 9.93 15.06 6.14
CA ARG A 153 9.76 15.47 4.74
C ARG A 153 9.00 16.79 4.63
N SER A 154 7.96 17.00 5.43
CA SER A 154 7.21 18.26 5.43
C SER A 154 8.03 19.43 5.99
N LEU A 155 8.81 19.20 7.06
CA LEU A 155 9.71 20.22 7.63
C LEU A 155 10.94 20.54 6.77
N SER A 156 11.29 19.67 5.82
CA SER A 156 12.39 19.90 4.87
C SER A 156 11.99 20.82 3.71
N ALA A 157 10.71 21.18 3.59
CA ALA A 157 10.26 22.19 2.64
C ALA A 157 10.79 23.57 3.06
N ARG A 158 11.31 24.32 2.08
CA ARG A 158 11.82 25.67 2.30
C ARG A 158 10.63 26.65 2.38
N ASP A 159 10.70 27.60 3.30
CA ASP A 159 9.79 28.75 3.38
C ASP A 159 9.79 29.60 2.09
#